data_AF-A0AA40P498-F1
#
_entry.id   AF-A0AA40P498-F1
#
_cell.length_a   1.000
_cell.length_b   1.000
_cell.length_c   1.000
_cell.angle_alpha   90.00
_cell.angle_beta   90.00
_cell.angle_gamma   90.00
#
_symmetry.space_group_name_H-M   'P 1'
#
loop_
_entity.id
_entity.type
_entity.pdbx_description
1 polymer ?
#
loop_
_entity_poly.entity_id
_entity_poly.type
_entity_poly.pdbx_seq_one_letter_code
_entity_poly.pdbx_strand_id
1 'polypeptide(L)'
;MVEMSETANILHNATDKSLVLMDEVGRGTSTFDGLSLAWAAAECLAQLRAYTLFATHYFELTVLPESEPLVNNVHLNATEHNERIVFLHRVLPGPASQSYGLAVAQLAGVPGKVITRAKEHLQRLETTSLPHDQPRAKPGKPAIPQQSDMFASLPHPVLDELSKIKVDDLTPRQALDLLYTLQTRL
;
A
#
# COMPACT_ATOMS: atom_id res chain seq x y z
N MET A 1 12.59 -3.42 -22.43
CA MET A 1 12.10 -4.46 -23.36
C MET A 1 12.49 -5.85 -22.88
N VAL A 2 13.76 -6.11 -22.51
CA VAL A 2 14.25 -7.42 -22.01
C VAL A 2 13.41 -7.97 -20.84
N GLU A 3 13.21 -7.18 -19.79
CA GLU A 3 12.39 -7.55 -18.61
C GLU A 3 10.98 -8.05 -18.97
N MET A 4 10.32 -7.40 -19.93
CA MET A 4 8.97 -7.77 -20.37
C MET A 4 8.99 -9.06 -21.21
N SER A 5 10.03 -9.27 -22.01
CA SER A 5 10.22 -10.52 -22.75
C SER A 5 10.51 -11.71 -21.83
N GLU A 6 11.27 -11.50 -20.75
CA GLU A 6 11.54 -12.51 -19.72
C GLU A 6 10.27 -12.85 -18.95
N THR A 7 9.52 -11.83 -18.52
CA THR A 7 8.22 -12.00 -17.85
C THR A 7 7.25 -12.76 -18.75
N ALA A 8 7.16 -12.40 -20.03
CA ALA A 8 6.33 -13.10 -21.00
C ALA A 8 6.76 -14.56 -21.13
N ASN A 9 8.06 -14.85 -21.23
CA ASN A 9 8.57 -16.21 -21.33
C ASN A 9 8.21 -17.05 -20.10
N ILE A 10 8.29 -16.48 -18.89
CA ILE A 10 7.87 -17.15 -17.66
C ILE A 10 6.37 -17.47 -17.73
N LEU A 11 5.53 -16.48 -18.01
CA LEU A 11 4.07 -16.65 -18.01
C LEU A 11 3.59 -17.64 -19.09
N HIS A 12 4.26 -17.74 -20.23
CA HIS A 12 3.90 -18.69 -21.29
C HIS A 12 4.29 -20.14 -20.99
N ASN A 13 5.31 -20.37 -20.17
CA ASN A 13 5.90 -21.70 -19.97
C ASN A 13 5.75 -22.25 -18.56
N ALA A 14 5.42 -21.40 -17.58
CA ALA A 14 5.19 -21.85 -16.22
C ALA A 14 4.02 -22.84 -16.18
N THR A 15 4.14 -23.78 -15.25
CA THR A 15 3.12 -24.79 -14.93
C THR A 15 2.92 -24.84 -13.41
N ASP A 16 1.91 -25.58 -12.96
CA ASP A 16 1.65 -25.87 -11.54
C ASP A 16 2.83 -26.56 -10.81
N LYS A 17 3.78 -27.13 -11.57
CA LYS A 17 5.01 -27.76 -11.05
C LYS A 17 6.24 -26.87 -11.09
N SER A 18 6.08 -25.61 -11.47
CA SER A 18 7.20 -24.67 -11.62
C SER A 18 7.51 -23.94 -10.31
N LEU A 19 8.79 -23.68 -10.08
CA LEU A 19 9.27 -22.68 -9.12
C LEU A 19 9.55 -21.38 -9.89
N VAL A 20 8.85 -20.31 -9.54
CA VAL A 20 8.97 -19.00 -10.18
C VAL A 20 9.51 -17.98 -9.17
N LEU A 21 10.57 -17.27 -9.56
CA LEU A 21 11.18 -16.21 -8.76
C LEU A 21 11.04 -14.91 -9.54
N MET A 22 10.16 -14.02 -9.06
CA MET A 22 9.94 -12.70 -9.64
C MET A 22 10.62 -11.67 -8.74
N ASP A 23 11.54 -10.88 -9.30
CA ASP A 23 12.26 -9.85 -8.56
C ASP A 23 12.04 -8.48 -9.19
N GLU A 24 11.22 -7.67 -8.52
CA GLU A 24 10.98 -6.26 -8.84
C GLU A 24 10.53 -5.95 -10.27
N VAL A 25 9.66 -6.82 -10.81
CA VAL A 25 9.05 -6.64 -12.14
C VAL A 25 8.15 -5.39 -12.17
N GLY A 26 8.20 -4.66 -13.28
CA GLY A 26 7.42 -3.45 -13.54
C GLY A 26 8.18 -2.14 -13.35
N ARG A 27 9.47 -2.18 -12.94
CA ARG A 27 10.24 -0.96 -12.64
C ARG A 27 10.63 -0.12 -13.87
N GLY A 28 10.70 -0.73 -15.05
CA GLY A 28 11.18 -0.06 -16.27
C GLY A 28 10.17 0.84 -17.00
N THR A 29 8.97 1.04 -16.45
CA THR A 29 7.85 1.76 -17.08
C THR A 29 7.22 2.77 -16.10
N SER A 30 6.12 3.42 -16.51
CA SER A 30 5.36 4.30 -15.61
C SER A 30 4.91 3.54 -14.36
N THR A 31 4.82 4.22 -13.22
CA THR A 31 4.50 3.57 -11.94
C THR A 31 3.19 2.79 -12.00
N PHE A 32 2.16 3.35 -12.64
CA PHE A 32 0.86 2.70 -12.76
C PHE A 32 0.85 1.55 -13.76
N ASP A 33 1.55 1.67 -14.89
CA ASP A 33 1.67 0.56 -15.84
C ASP A 33 2.45 -0.59 -15.21
N GLY A 34 3.54 -0.29 -14.51
CA GLY A 34 4.40 -1.25 -13.83
C GLY A 34 3.65 -1.99 -12.74
N LEU A 35 2.94 -1.27 -11.88
CA LEU A 35 2.06 -1.83 -10.85
C LEU A 35 1.00 -2.74 -11.47
N SER A 36 0.30 -2.27 -12.51
CA SER A 36 -0.79 -3.02 -13.15
C SER A 36 -0.29 -4.33 -13.78
N LEU A 37 0.87 -4.29 -14.43
CA LEU A 37 1.50 -5.47 -15.01
C LEU A 37 1.99 -6.45 -13.94
N ALA A 38 2.63 -5.95 -12.87
CA ALA A 38 3.08 -6.78 -11.76
C ALA A 38 1.90 -7.47 -11.06
N TRP A 39 0.80 -6.73 -10.84
CA TRP A 39 -0.43 -7.25 -10.27
C TRP A 39 -1.01 -8.39 -11.13
N ALA A 40 -1.25 -8.13 -12.42
CA ALA A 40 -1.83 -9.13 -13.32
C ALA A 40 -0.92 -10.36 -13.49
N ALA A 41 0.40 -10.18 -13.48
CA ALA A 41 1.35 -11.29 -13.52
C ALA A 41 1.29 -12.14 -12.24
N ALA A 42 1.20 -11.50 -11.06
CA ALA A 42 1.07 -12.20 -9.79
C ALA A 42 -0.25 -12.99 -9.71
N GLU A 43 -1.38 -12.40 -10.13
CA GLU A 43 -2.67 -13.09 -10.24
C GLU A 43 -2.59 -14.31 -11.16
N CYS A 44 -2.01 -14.15 -12.35
CA CYS A 44 -1.84 -15.25 -13.31
C CYS A 44 -1.04 -16.41 -12.72
N LEU A 45 0.08 -16.13 -12.05
CA LEU A 45 0.91 -17.15 -11.40
C LEU A 45 0.20 -17.83 -10.22
N ALA A 46 -0.60 -17.08 -9.46
CA ALA A 46 -1.42 -17.62 -8.37
C ALA A 46 -2.51 -18.58 -8.89
N GLN A 47 -3.22 -18.20 -9.96
CA GLN A 47 -4.24 -19.02 -10.60
C GLN A 47 -3.67 -20.28 -11.26
N LEU A 48 -2.46 -20.17 -11.84
CA LEU A 48 -1.68 -21.30 -12.34
C LEU A 48 -1.24 -22.25 -11.22
N ARG A 49 -1.21 -21.78 -9.97
CA ARG A 49 -0.74 -22.49 -8.77
C ARG A 49 0.75 -22.86 -8.83
N ALA A 50 1.54 -22.08 -9.56
CA ALA A 50 2.99 -22.21 -9.55
C ALA A 50 3.55 -21.78 -8.18
N TYR A 51 4.58 -22.46 -7.69
CA TYR A 51 5.23 -22.04 -6.45
C TYR A 51 6.04 -20.77 -6.72
N THR A 52 5.54 -19.62 -6.25
CA THR A 52 6.05 -18.31 -6.65
C THR A 52 6.55 -17.52 -5.44
N LEU A 53 7.76 -16.97 -5.56
CA LEU A 53 8.25 -15.91 -4.69
C LEU A 53 8.27 -14.61 -5.50
N PHE A 54 7.52 -13.61 -5.03
CA PHE A 54 7.37 -12.33 -5.71
C PHE A 54 7.94 -11.22 -4.83
N ALA A 55 9.18 -10.84 -5.07
CA ALA A 55 9.80 -9.69 -4.42
C ALA A 55 9.37 -8.41 -5.14
N THR A 56 8.85 -7.44 -4.40
CA THR A 56 8.33 -6.19 -4.96
C THR A 56 8.53 -5.01 -4.03
N HIS A 57 8.57 -3.81 -4.62
CA HIS A 57 8.53 -2.54 -3.91
C HIS A 57 7.15 -1.89 -3.97
N TYR A 58 6.22 -2.46 -4.72
CA TYR A 58 4.83 -2.02 -4.78
C TYR A 58 4.12 -2.46 -3.52
N PHE A 59 3.86 -1.52 -2.63
CA PHE A 59 3.12 -1.78 -1.41
C PHE A 59 1.68 -2.19 -1.71
N GLU A 60 1.12 -1.68 -2.80
CA GLU A 60 -0.23 -1.94 -3.26
C GLU A 60 -0.47 -3.45 -3.47
N LEU A 61 0.54 -4.22 -3.89
CA LEU A 61 0.43 -5.67 -4.06
C LEU A 61 0.18 -6.42 -2.75
N THR A 62 0.37 -5.79 -1.58
CA THR A 62 0.09 -6.45 -0.30
C THR A 62 -1.40 -6.68 -0.07
N VAL A 63 -2.29 -6.07 -0.86
CA VAL A 63 -3.73 -6.28 -0.78
C VAL A 63 -4.15 -7.53 -1.57
N LEU A 64 -3.28 -8.08 -2.42
CA LEU A 64 -3.56 -9.25 -3.27
C LEU A 64 -4.08 -10.50 -2.51
N PRO A 65 -3.62 -10.82 -1.29
CA PRO A 65 -4.19 -11.92 -0.50
C PRO A 65 -5.69 -11.78 -0.17
N GLU A 66 -6.27 -10.58 -0.26
CA GLU A 66 -7.70 -10.37 -0.03
C GLU A 66 -8.55 -10.92 -1.18
N SER A 67 -8.04 -10.87 -2.41
CA SER A 67 -8.71 -11.41 -3.60
C SER A 67 -8.23 -12.82 -3.99
N GLU A 68 -6.98 -13.19 -3.64
CA GLU A 68 -6.36 -14.47 -4.01
C GLU A 68 -5.96 -15.28 -2.76
N PRO A 69 -6.80 -16.24 -2.30
CA PRO A 69 -6.61 -16.94 -1.01
C PRO A 69 -5.32 -17.78 -0.88
N LEU A 70 -4.65 -18.07 -2.00
CA LEU A 70 -3.40 -18.84 -2.02
C LEU A 70 -2.16 -17.94 -1.88
N VAL A 71 -2.33 -16.63 -1.97
CA VAL A 71 -1.26 -15.65 -1.84
C VAL A 71 -1.11 -15.26 -0.37
N ASN A 72 0.13 -15.16 0.09
CA ASN A 72 0.44 -14.77 1.47
C ASN A 72 1.52 -13.71 1.48
N ASN A 73 1.34 -12.66 2.26
CA ASN A 73 2.36 -11.65 2.46
C ASN A 73 3.45 -12.14 3.41
N VAL A 74 4.69 -11.84 3.05
CA VAL A 74 5.85 -11.89 3.93
C VAL A 74 6.70 -10.65 3.68
N HIS A 75 7.45 -10.22 4.68
CA HIS A 75 8.37 -9.09 4.56
C HIS A 75 9.68 -9.33 5.29
N LEU A 76 10.71 -8.60 4.90
CA LEU A 76 11.99 -8.55 5.61
C LEU A 76 11.89 -7.54 6.77
N ASN A 77 12.21 -8.00 7.97
CA ASN A 77 12.17 -7.15 9.16
C ASN A 77 13.32 -6.12 9.16
N ALA A 78 12.97 -4.88 9.46
CA ALA A 78 13.89 -3.77 9.65
C ALA A 78 13.46 -2.96 10.87
N THR A 79 14.42 -2.41 11.60
CA THR A 79 14.16 -1.56 12.76
C THR A 79 14.92 -0.24 12.63
N GLU A 80 14.31 0.84 13.09
CA GLU A 80 14.96 2.14 13.17
C GLU A 80 15.58 2.35 14.55
N HIS A 81 16.86 2.68 14.58
CA HIS A 81 17.59 3.02 15.80
C HIS A 81 18.42 4.29 15.56
N ASN A 82 18.17 5.34 16.34
CA ASN A 82 18.88 6.63 16.22
C ASN A 82 18.91 7.19 14.79
N GLU A 83 17.76 7.23 14.11
CA GLU A 83 17.61 7.69 12.71
C GLU A 83 18.40 6.85 11.69
N ARG A 84 18.80 5.62 12.04
CA ARG A 84 19.45 4.67 11.14
C ARG A 84 18.62 3.40 11.05
N ILE A 85 18.43 2.91 9.84
CA ILE A 85 17.79 1.62 9.61
C ILE A 85 18.77 0.48 9.83
N VAL A 86 18.33 -0.55 10.54
CA VAL A 86 19.05 -1.80 10.75
C VAL A 86 18.23 -2.93 10.14
N PHE A 87 18.81 -3.60 9.14
CA PHE A 87 18.19 -4.77 8.52
C PHE A 87 18.45 -6.01 9.37
N LEU A 88 17.37 -6.66 9.83
CA LEU A 88 17.48 -7.84 10.70
C LEU A 88 17.52 -9.15 9.90
N HIS A 89 17.45 -9.08 8.56
CA HIS A 89 17.48 -10.20 7.62
C HIS A 89 16.55 -11.38 7.99
N ARG A 90 15.46 -11.07 8.69
CA ARG A 90 14.48 -12.06 9.14
C ARG A 90 13.19 -11.87 8.37
N VAL A 91 12.71 -12.94 7.73
CA VAL A 91 11.41 -12.96 7.07
C VAL A 91 10.33 -13.15 8.13
N LEU A 92 9.31 -12.29 8.11
CA LEU A 92 8.15 -12.33 8.98
C LEU A 92 6.86 -12.40 8.15
N PRO A 93 5.79 -13.05 8.67
CA PRO A 93 4.50 -13.06 8.00
C PRO A 93 3.85 -11.66 8.01
N GLY A 94 2.95 -11.44 7.06
CA GLY A 94 2.21 -10.19 6.89
C GLY A 94 2.98 -9.16 6.05
N PRO A 95 2.31 -8.06 5.67
CA PRO A 95 2.93 -6.96 4.95
C PRO A 95 3.90 -6.19 5.86
N ALA A 96 4.81 -5.42 5.25
CA ALA A 96 5.59 -4.44 6.00
C ALA A 96 4.66 -3.33 6.54
N SER A 97 5.02 -2.70 7.65
CA SER A 97 4.23 -1.58 8.21
C SER A 97 4.51 -0.23 7.55
N GLN A 98 5.62 -0.11 6.82
CA GLN A 98 6.05 1.15 6.21
C GLN A 98 7.10 0.96 5.12
N SER A 99 7.23 1.96 4.24
CA SER A 99 8.30 2.05 3.24
C SER A 99 9.53 2.73 3.83
N TYR A 100 10.69 2.12 3.64
CA TYR A 100 11.95 2.58 4.21
C TYR A 100 12.83 3.41 3.26
N GLY A 101 12.30 3.82 2.10
CA GLY A 101 13.11 4.43 1.03
C GLY A 101 13.96 5.63 1.47
N LEU A 102 13.41 6.54 2.29
CA LEU A 102 14.16 7.68 2.82
C LEU A 102 15.20 7.28 3.88
N ALA A 103 14.91 6.29 4.71
CA ALA A 103 15.84 5.77 5.70
C ALA A 103 17.04 5.06 5.02
N VAL A 104 16.78 4.31 3.95
CA VAL A 104 17.82 3.69 3.11
C VAL A 104 18.68 4.76 2.42
N ALA A 105 18.07 5.83 1.89
CA ALA A 105 18.81 6.94 1.30
C ALA A 105 19.72 7.65 2.32
N GLN A 106 19.24 7.84 3.55
CA GLN A 106 20.05 8.40 4.64
C GLN A 106 21.23 7.48 4.99
N LEU A 107 21.01 6.16 5.06
CA LEU A 107 22.07 5.18 5.28
C LEU A 107 23.11 5.17 4.14
N ALA A 108 22.67 5.37 2.89
CA ALA A 108 23.54 5.48 1.71
C ALA A 108 24.36 6.78 1.67
N GLY A 109 24.19 7.69 2.63
CA GLY A 109 24.95 8.93 2.72
C GLY A 109 24.38 10.09 1.91
N VAL A 110 23.10 10.02 1.51
CA VAL A 110 22.42 11.15 0.88
C VAL A 110 22.44 12.36 1.82
N PRO A 111 22.81 13.58 1.36
CA PRO A 111 22.95 14.74 2.23
C PRO A 111 21.67 15.04 3.01
N GLY A 112 21.79 15.36 4.31
CA GLY A 112 20.65 15.61 5.19
C GLY A 112 19.66 16.64 4.64
N LYS A 113 20.16 17.72 4.01
CA LYS A 113 19.30 18.73 3.35
C LYS A 113 18.38 18.15 2.25
N VAL A 114 18.84 17.13 1.53
CA VAL A 114 18.06 16.43 0.51
C VAL A 114 17.02 15.53 1.17
N ILE A 115 17.41 14.79 2.22
CA ILE A 115 16.48 13.96 3.00
C ILE A 115 15.36 14.79 3.62
N THR A 116 15.68 15.92 4.26
CA THR A 116 14.68 16.84 4.83
C THR A 116 13.70 17.30 3.75
N ARG A 117 14.22 17.72 2.58
CA ARG A 117 13.37 18.17 1.49
C ARG A 117 12.51 17.04 0.93
N ALA A 118 13.05 15.84 0.80
CA ALA A 118 12.32 14.66 0.35
C ALA A 118 11.19 14.27 1.32
N LYS A 119 11.42 14.37 2.64
CA LYS A 119 10.36 14.19 3.67
C LYS A 119 9.21 15.19 3.48
N GLU A 120 9.52 16.46 3.24
CA GLU A 120 8.49 17.49 2.98
C GLU A 120 7.71 17.24 1.67
N HIS A 121 8.36 16.70 0.65
CA HIS A 121 7.70 16.32 -0.60
C HIS A 121 6.80 15.10 -0.41
N LEU A 122 7.28 14.09 0.33
CA LEU A 122 6.49 12.89 0.65
C LEU A 122 5.21 13.27 1.41
N GLN A 123 5.33 14.09 2.46
CA GLN A 123 4.17 14.59 3.21
C GLN A 123 3.16 15.31 2.32
N ARG A 124 3.63 16.11 1.35
CA ARG A 124 2.76 16.80 0.40
C ARG A 124 2.05 15.82 -0.55
N LEU A 125 2.74 14.79 -1.04
CA LEU A 125 2.15 13.76 -1.88
C LEU A 125 1.08 13.00 -1.10
N GLU A 126 1.37 12.59 0.13
CA GLU A 126 0.40 11.93 1.03
C GLU A 126 -0.82 12.82 1.29
N THR A 127 -0.61 14.13 1.50
CA THR A 127 -1.72 15.08 1.74
C THR A 127 -2.53 15.38 0.48
N THR A 128 -1.92 15.38 -0.70
CA THR A 128 -2.58 15.70 -1.98
C THR A 128 -3.33 14.49 -2.55
N SER A 129 -2.91 13.27 -2.19
CA SER A 129 -3.61 12.02 -2.53
C SER A 129 -4.87 11.78 -1.68
N LEU A 130 -5.10 12.56 -0.62
CA LEU A 130 -6.39 12.63 0.06
C LEU A 130 -7.35 13.43 -0.84
N PRO A 131 -8.58 12.94 -1.14
CA PRO A 131 -9.55 13.69 -1.90
C PRO A 131 -9.75 15.08 -1.27
N HIS A 132 -9.54 16.10 -2.09
CA HIS A 132 -9.69 17.49 -1.72
C HIS A 132 -11.17 17.80 -1.45
N ASP A 133 -11.60 17.69 -0.20
CA ASP A 133 -12.65 18.54 0.34
C ASP A 133 -12.52 18.64 1.87
N GLN A 134 -11.86 19.70 2.36
CA GLN A 134 -12.36 20.58 3.43
C GLN A 134 -11.30 21.59 3.92
N PRO A 135 -11.71 22.75 4.47
CA PRO A 135 -10.84 23.87 4.76
C PRO A 135 -9.97 23.64 6.02
N ARG A 136 -8.72 24.13 5.93
CA ARG A 136 -7.70 24.19 7.00
C ARG A 136 -8.25 24.46 8.41
N ALA A 137 -7.97 23.56 9.35
CA ALA A 137 -7.94 23.83 10.78
C ALA A 137 -6.50 23.86 11.32
N LYS A 138 -6.29 24.71 12.36
CA LYS A 138 -5.01 25.18 12.93
C LYS A 138 -4.13 24.07 13.57
N PRO A 139 -2.82 24.30 13.76
CA PRO A 139 -1.88 23.26 14.20
C PRO A 139 -1.91 23.06 15.71
N GLY A 140 -2.02 21.80 16.16
CA GLY A 140 -1.91 21.42 17.56
C GLY A 140 -1.63 19.93 17.74
N LYS A 141 -0.40 19.63 18.21
CA LYS A 141 0.17 18.36 18.70
C LYS A 141 0.70 17.34 17.66
N PRO A 142 1.83 16.66 17.95
CA PRO A 142 2.45 15.70 17.04
C PRO A 142 1.68 14.38 17.09
N ALA A 143 0.92 14.10 16.04
CA ALA A 143 0.38 12.77 15.80
C ALA A 143 1.44 11.93 15.08
N ILE A 144 1.62 10.70 15.56
CA ILE A 144 2.38 9.63 14.90
C ILE A 144 1.80 9.47 13.49
N PRO A 145 2.59 9.52 12.41
CA PRO A 145 2.04 9.38 11.07
C PRO A 145 1.66 7.90 10.86
N GLN A 146 0.39 7.59 11.10
CA GLN A 146 -0.25 6.40 10.56
C GLN A 146 -0.36 6.63 9.05
N GLN A 147 0.38 5.83 8.28
CA GLN A 147 0.18 5.75 6.83
C GLN A 147 -1.23 5.22 6.60
N SER A 148 -2.14 6.11 6.22
CA SER A 148 -3.50 5.76 5.88
C SER A 148 -3.52 5.14 4.48
N ASP A 149 -4.06 3.93 4.43
CA ASP A 149 -4.22 3.06 3.28
C ASP A 149 -4.74 3.79 2.04
N MET A 150 -3.91 3.79 0.99
CA MET A 150 -4.27 4.32 -0.32
C MET A 150 -5.27 3.41 -1.08
N PHE A 151 -5.53 2.19 -0.59
CA PHE A 151 -6.45 1.22 -1.21
C PHE A 151 -7.32 0.38 -0.25
N ALA A 152 -7.25 0.55 1.08
CA ALA A 152 -8.19 -0.10 2.01
C ALA A 152 -9.57 0.57 2.07
N SER A 153 -9.83 1.57 1.22
CA SER A 153 -11.17 2.10 1.04
C SER A 153 -11.83 1.49 -0.20
N LEU A 154 -12.17 0.20 -0.11
CA LEU A 154 -13.56 -0.14 -0.43
C LEU A 154 -14.38 0.83 0.44
N PRO A 155 -15.22 1.72 -0.12
CA PRO A 155 -15.94 2.68 0.69
C PRO A 155 -16.65 1.89 1.78
N HIS A 156 -16.27 2.16 3.04
CA HIS A 156 -16.88 1.50 4.18
C HIS A 156 -18.40 1.62 3.99
N PRO A 157 -19.21 0.57 4.16
CA PRO A 157 -20.63 0.60 3.81
C PRO A 157 -21.41 1.77 4.46
N VAL A 158 -20.88 2.30 5.56
CA VAL A 158 -21.32 3.53 6.23
C VAL A 158 -21.18 4.79 5.35
N LEU A 159 -20.14 4.92 4.53
CA LEU A 159 -19.95 6.07 3.62
C LEU A 159 -21.01 6.10 2.52
N ASP A 160 -21.37 4.95 1.98
CA ASP A 160 -22.49 4.83 1.02
C ASP A 160 -23.83 5.17 1.68
N GLU A 161 -24.03 4.76 2.92
CA GLU A 161 -25.24 5.07 3.71
C GLU A 161 -25.32 6.58 4.03
N LEU A 162 -24.22 7.18 4.46
CA LEU A 162 -24.08 8.62 4.69
C LEU A 162 -24.38 9.45 3.44
N SER A 163 -23.92 9.00 2.26
CA SER A 163 -24.17 9.72 0.99
C SER A 163 -25.65 9.79 0.62
N LYS A 164 -26.47 8.84 1.11
CA LYS A 164 -27.91 8.73 0.82
C LYS A 164 -28.78 9.41 1.87
N ILE A 165 -28.21 9.84 2.98
CA ILE A 165 -28.95 10.48 4.07
C ILE A 165 -29.21 11.95 3.73
N LYS A 166 -30.49 12.33 3.72
CA LYS A 166 -30.90 13.74 3.65
C LYS A 166 -30.92 14.33 5.05
N VAL A 167 -29.85 15.06 5.38
CA VAL A 167 -29.64 15.65 6.71
C VAL A 167 -30.75 16.64 7.09
N ASP A 168 -31.27 17.38 6.10
CA ASP A 168 -32.32 18.38 6.32
C ASP A 168 -33.70 17.79 6.65
N ASP A 169 -33.90 16.49 6.40
CA ASP A 169 -35.16 15.78 6.66
C ASP A 169 -35.14 15.06 8.03
N LEU A 170 -34.04 15.13 8.78
CA LEU A 170 -33.89 14.43 10.06
C LEU A 170 -34.22 15.32 11.25
N THR A 171 -34.97 14.77 12.20
CA THR A 171 -35.11 15.41 13.51
C THR A 171 -33.82 15.23 14.34
N PRO A 172 -33.52 16.14 15.30
CA PRO A 172 -32.31 16.05 16.11
C PRO A 172 -32.14 14.71 16.85
N ARG A 173 -33.25 14.08 17.25
CA ARG A 173 -33.24 12.77 17.91
C ARG A 173 -32.89 11.65 16.95
N GLN A 174 -33.45 11.66 15.74
CA GLN A 174 -33.14 10.67 14.70
C GLN A 174 -31.69 10.78 14.22
N ALA A 175 -31.16 12.01 14.11
CA ALA A 175 -29.76 12.22 13.80
C ALA A 175 -28.82 11.63 14.87
N LEU A 176 -29.16 11.80 16.16
CA LEU A 176 -28.38 11.24 17.25
C LEU A 176 -28.42 9.70 17.27
N ASP A 177 -29.59 9.09 17.07
CA ASP A 177 -29.74 7.63 16.99
C ASP A 177 -28.98 7.04 15.80
N LEU A 178 -28.96 7.76 14.67
CA LEU A 178 -28.21 7.39 13.48
C LEU A 178 -26.70 7.40 13.77
N LEU A 179 -26.18 8.42 14.45
CA LEU A 179 -24.76 8.48 14.84
C LEU A 179 -24.35 7.31 15.75
N TYR A 180 -25.18 6.94 16.73
CA TYR A 180 -24.91 5.76 17.57
C TYR A 180 -24.92 4.46 16.75
N THR A 181 -25.83 4.35 15.79
CA THR A 181 -25.91 3.18 14.90
C THR A 181 -24.67 3.06 14.01
N LEU A 182 -24.21 4.18 13.45
CA LEU A 182 -23.00 4.22 12.63
C LEU A 182 -21.74 3.95 13.46
N GLN A 183 -21.65 4.46 14.69
CA GLN A 183 -20.53 4.20 15.59
C GLN A 183 -20.40 2.72 15.96
N THR A 184 -21.51 1.98 16.00
CA THR A 184 -21.50 0.54 16.30
C THR A 184 -21.05 -0.31 15.11
N ARG A 185 -21.06 0.26 13.89
CA ARG A 185 -20.74 -0.42 12.62
C ARG A 185 -19.38 -0.04 12.03
N LEU A 186 -18.74 1.00 12.57
CA LEU A 186 -17.34 1.37 12.37
C LEU A 186 -16.45 0.49 13.27
#